data_AF-A0A937ZX63-F1
#
_entry.id   AF-A0A937ZX63-F1
#
_cell.length_a   1.000
_cell.length_b   1.000
_cell.length_c   1.000
_cell.angle_alpha   90.00
_cell.angle_beta   90.00
_cell.angle_gamma   90.00
#
_symmetry.space_group_name_H-M   'P 1'
#
loop_
_entity.id
_entity.type
_entity.pdbx_description
1 polymer ?
#
loop_
_entity_poly.entity_id
_entity_poly.type
_entity_poly.pdbx_seq_one_letter_code
_entity_poly.pdbx_strand_id
1 'polypeptide(L)'
;MAALGQNMYTPADICVADPPQTDRPYGGWLYVAAGLLSERDDRLDELQLQLGVVGPAAQAGETQQFVHRVIYADRPQGWATQLPNEPGVVLLYQVSQRAFGQGDLLGLRWDLTPHASGALGNVFTHAAAGATVRLGWRLPHDFGPPRIQPGLPASGFFRPPEGGIGGYLFAGVEGRAVARNIFLDGSTFADSRSVEKKTLVGDLYTGFAVTVDGMRFAYTHVFR
;
A
#
# COMPACT_ATOMS: atom_id res chain seq x y z
N MET A 1 -4.88 16.11 -2.82
CA MET A 1 -5.08 15.31 -1.58
C MET A 1 -3.84 15.37 -0.72
N ALA A 2 -3.99 15.30 0.60
CA ALA A 2 -2.88 15.28 1.55
C ALA A 2 -3.08 14.15 2.58
N ALA A 3 -1.99 13.57 3.07
CA ALA A 3 -2.02 12.51 4.08
C ALA A 3 -0.81 12.59 5.02
N LEU A 4 -0.95 11.98 6.18
CA LEU A 4 0.13 11.64 7.11
C LEU A 4 0.10 10.11 7.28
N GLY A 5 1.25 9.46 7.15
CA GLY A 5 1.36 8.01 7.23
C GLY A 5 2.57 7.57 8.05
N GLN A 6 2.42 6.43 8.72
CA GLN A 6 3.50 5.74 9.41
C GLN A 6 3.48 4.26 9.02
N ASN A 7 4.58 3.76 8.44
CA ASN A 7 4.74 2.35 8.12
C ASN A 7 5.80 1.73 9.04
N MET A 8 5.58 0.47 9.40
CA MET A 8 6.44 -0.27 10.32
C MET A 8 6.82 -1.60 9.68
N TYR A 9 8.10 -1.94 9.74
CA TYR A 9 8.66 -3.17 9.18
C TYR A 9 9.46 -3.87 10.27
N THR A 10 9.21 -5.17 10.45
CA THR A 10 9.85 -6.01 11.46
C THR A 10 10.28 -7.35 10.86
N PRO A 11 11.23 -8.06 11.51
CA PRO A 11 11.40 -9.50 11.36
C PRO A 11 10.13 -10.29 11.63
N ALA A 12 10.16 -11.58 11.30
CA ALA A 12 9.04 -12.50 11.55
C ALA A 12 8.83 -12.74 13.05
N ASP A 13 9.91 -12.95 13.81
CA ASP A 13 9.87 -13.07 15.26
C ASP A 13 10.26 -11.73 15.92
N ILE A 14 9.27 -11.09 16.52
CA ILE A 14 9.46 -9.80 17.18
C ILE A 14 10.02 -9.90 18.60
N CYS A 15 10.01 -11.10 19.20
CA CYS A 15 10.45 -11.31 20.58
C CYS A 15 11.98 -11.42 20.70
N VAL A 16 12.69 -11.53 19.57
CA VAL A 16 14.15 -11.57 19.54
C VAL A 16 14.71 -10.15 19.61
N ALA A 17 15.52 -9.89 20.63
CA ALA A 17 16.15 -8.57 20.87
C ALA A 17 17.23 -8.23 19.84
N ASP A 18 17.94 -9.23 19.34
CA ASP A 18 18.87 -9.11 18.22
C ASP A 18 18.53 -10.15 17.14
N PRO A 19 17.61 -9.81 16.22
CA PRO A 19 17.19 -10.73 15.16
C PRO A 19 18.36 -11.13 14.24
N PRO A 20 18.32 -12.32 13.62
CA PRO A 20 19.32 -12.73 12.63
C PRO A 20 19.52 -11.68 11.53
N GLN A 21 20.75 -11.50 11.05
CA GLN A 21 21.02 -10.56 9.95
C GLN A 21 20.42 -10.99 8.61
N THR A 22 19.96 -12.25 8.49
CA THR A 22 19.23 -12.76 7.34
C THR A 22 17.76 -12.37 7.33
N ASP A 23 17.24 -11.88 8.46
CA ASP A 23 15.87 -11.42 8.60
C ASP A 23 15.76 -9.93 8.27
N ARG A 24 14.56 -9.52 7.83
CA ARG A 24 14.27 -8.13 7.52
C ARG A 24 14.64 -7.22 8.72
N PRO A 25 15.41 -6.15 8.51
CA PRO A 25 15.68 -5.15 9.54
C PRO A 25 14.41 -4.51 10.11
N TYR A 26 14.44 -4.17 11.40
CA TYR A 26 13.46 -3.24 11.95
C TYR A 26 13.57 -1.88 11.25
N GLY A 27 12.45 -1.22 10.99
CA GLY A 27 12.47 0.14 10.45
C GLY A 27 11.09 0.79 10.44
N GLY A 28 11.07 2.08 10.75
CA GLY A 28 9.89 2.94 10.61
C GLY A 28 10.02 3.90 9.43
N TRP A 29 8.90 4.25 8.80
CA TRP A 29 8.77 5.31 7.80
C TRP A 29 7.64 6.26 8.23
N LEU A 30 7.96 7.48 8.64
CA LEU A 30 6.96 8.50 8.97
C LEU A 30 7.01 9.60 7.92
N TYR A 31 5.88 9.89 7.27
CA TYR A 31 5.86 10.81 6.14
C TYR A 31 4.56 11.60 6.03
N VAL A 32 4.68 12.78 5.44
CA VAL A 32 3.57 13.53 4.87
C VAL A 32 3.53 13.30 3.37
N ALA A 33 2.32 13.25 2.81
CA ALA A 33 2.11 13.07 1.39
C ALA A 33 1.23 14.20 0.84
N ALA A 34 1.58 14.68 -0.35
CA ALA A 34 0.74 15.56 -1.15
C ALA A 34 0.58 14.95 -2.54
N GLY A 35 -0.64 14.92 -3.06
CA GLY A 35 -0.92 14.31 -4.36
C GLY A 35 -1.99 15.02 -5.18
N LEU A 36 -1.90 14.81 -6.49
CA LEU A 36 -2.80 15.30 -7.52
C LEU A 36 -3.46 14.11 -8.21
N LEU A 37 -4.73 14.28 -8.58
CA LEU A 37 -5.49 13.31 -9.36
C LEU A 37 -6.04 14.02 -10.58
N SER A 38 -5.92 13.37 -11.73
CA SER A 38 -6.53 13.82 -12.98
C SER A 38 -7.32 12.66 -13.57
N GLU A 39 -8.64 12.82 -13.66
CA GLU A 39 -9.51 11.89 -14.39
C GLU A 39 -9.78 12.47 -15.78
N ARG A 40 -9.58 11.67 -16.83
CA ARG A 40 -9.99 11.98 -18.21
C ARG A 40 -10.63 10.73 -18.80
N ASP A 41 -11.90 10.84 -19.14
CA ASP A 41 -12.71 9.73 -19.67
C ASP A 41 -12.69 8.50 -18.73
N ASP A 42 -12.01 7.44 -19.14
CA ASP A 42 -11.81 6.19 -18.42
C ASP A 42 -10.43 6.08 -17.76
N ARG A 43 -9.56 7.07 -17.93
CA ARG A 43 -8.21 7.09 -17.37
C ARG A 43 -8.13 7.92 -16.08
N LEU A 44 -7.47 7.38 -15.06
CA LEU A 44 -7.06 8.10 -13.86
C LEU A 44 -5.54 8.14 -13.77
N ASP A 45 -5.00 9.35 -13.68
CA ASP A 45 -3.61 9.62 -13.37
C ASP A 45 -3.50 10.13 -11.92
N GLU A 46 -2.62 9.52 -11.14
CA GLU A 46 -2.36 9.87 -9.75
C GLU A 46 -0.86 10.15 -9.58
N LEU A 47 -0.52 11.34 -9.09
CA LEU A 47 0.85 11.73 -8.77
C LEU A 47 0.92 12.09 -7.28
N GLN A 48 1.87 11.54 -6.54
CA GLN A 48 2.05 11.82 -5.12
C GLN A 48 3.53 12.00 -4.77
N LEU A 49 3.83 13.03 -4.00
CA LEU A 49 5.12 13.21 -3.35
C LEU A 49 4.98 12.87 -1.86
N GLN A 50 5.84 11.99 -1.37
CA GLN A 50 6.01 11.70 0.04
C GLN A 50 7.34 12.25 0.53
N LEU A 51 7.31 12.95 1.67
CA LEU A 51 8.49 13.48 2.36
C LEU A 51 8.42 13.08 3.83
N GLY A 52 9.54 12.62 4.39
CA GLY A 52 9.51 12.06 5.73
C GLY A 52 10.87 11.66 6.28
N VAL A 53 10.85 10.78 7.28
CA VAL A 53 12.04 10.24 7.94
C VAL A 53 11.93 8.73 8.11
N VAL A 54 13.01 8.01 7.82
CA VAL A 54 13.21 6.60 8.17
C VAL A 54 14.00 6.53 9.47
N GLY A 55 13.74 5.51 10.30
CA GLY A 55 14.54 5.20 11.50
C GLY A 55 13.87 5.61 12.82
N PRO A 56 14.62 5.72 13.94
CA PRO A 56 14.06 6.04 15.26
C PRO A 56 13.18 7.29 15.31
N ALA A 57 13.49 8.33 14.52
CA ALA A 57 12.70 9.55 14.45
C ALA A 57 11.29 9.33 13.87
N ALA A 58 11.06 8.22 13.17
CA ALA A 58 9.74 7.84 12.70
C ALA A 58 8.83 7.34 13.84
N GLN A 59 9.36 7.04 15.02
CA GLN A 59 8.64 6.56 16.21
C GLN A 59 7.78 5.29 16.01
N ALA A 60 8.17 4.45 15.05
CA ALA A 60 7.46 3.20 14.76
C ALA A 60 7.54 2.21 15.94
N GLY A 61 8.68 2.16 16.64
CA GLY A 61 8.84 1.27 17.78
C GLY A 61 7.95 1.61 18.95
N GLU A 62 7.83 2.90 19.24
CA GLU A 62 6.96 3.46 20.26
C GLU A 62 5.50 3.16 19.92
N THR A 63 5.08 3.38 18.67
CA THR A 63 3.73 3.03 18.21
C THR A 63 3.44 1.54 18.38
N GLN A 64 4.33 0.65 17.90
CA GLN A 64 4.12 -0.79 18.02
C GLN A 64 4.04 -1.23 19.48
N GLN A 65 4.98 -0.78 20.32
CA GLN A 65 5.01 -1.12 21.74
C GLN A 65 3.77 -0.60 22.49
N PHE A 66 3.27 0.58 22.14
CA PHE A 66 2.04 1.12 22.70
C PHE A 66 0.85 0.23 22.34
N VAL A 67 0.66 -0.09 21.06
CA VAL A 67 -0.45 -0.94 20.59
C VAL A 67 -0.38 -2.31 21.26
N HIS A 68 0.79 -2.97 21.24
CA HIS A 68 0.97 -4.30 21.83
C HIS A 68 0.69 -4.31 23.34
N ARG A 69 0.98 -3.22 24.05
CA ARG A 69 0.63 -3.07 25.47
C ARG A 69 -0.89 -2.95 25.67
N VAL A 70 -1.58 -2.22 24.81
CA VAL A 70 -3.04 -2.02 24.88
C VAL A 70 -3.80 -3.31 24.60
N ILE A 71 -3.34 -4.10 23.61
CA ILE A 71 -4.01 -5.34 23.20
C ILE A 71 -3.44 -6.61 23.88
N TYR A 72 -2.50 -6.45 24.82
CA TYR A 72 -1.82 -7.55 25.51
C TYR A 72 -1.14 -8.58 24.58
N ALA A 73 -0.50 -8.09 23.50
CA ALA A 73 0.27 -8.91 22.58
C ALA A 73 1.75 -9.03 22.98
N ASP A 74 2.47 -9.95 22.33
CA ASP A 74 3.90 -10.18 22.54
C ASP A 74 4.73 -8.90 22.35
N ARG A 75 5.74 -8.68 23.18
CA ARG A 75 6.48 -7.40 23.18
C ARG A 75 7.59 -7.40 22.14
N PRO A 76 7.63 -6.44 21.21
CA PRO A 76 8.74 -6.33 20.26
C PRO A 76 10.02 -5.90 20.98
N GLN A 77 11.09 -6.69 20.89
CA GLN A 77 12.35 -6.46 21.60
C GLN A 77 13.46 -5.88 20.70
N GLY A 78 13.34 -6.01 19.37
CA GLY A 78 14.43 -5.70 18.43
C GLY A 78 14.53 -4.26 17.92
N TRP A 79 13.70 -3.32 18.42
CA TRP A 79 13.70 -1.94 17.92
C TRP A 79 15.02 -1.18 18.12
N ALA A 80 15.88 -1.64 19.03
CA ALA A 80 17.23 -1.09 19.19
C ALA A 80 18.15 -1.38 17.99
N THR A 81 17.82 -2.38 17.15
CA THR A 81 18.61 -2.77 15.97
C THR A 81 18.05 -2.20 14.67
N GLN A 82 17.12 -1.24 14.73
CA GLN A 82 16.45 -0.68 13.55
C GLN A 82 17.39 0.14 12.66
N LEU A 83 16.96 0.40 11.43
CA LEU A 83 17.66 1.29 10.50
C LEU A 83 17.90 2.69 11.11
N PRO A 84 19.04 3.33 10.85
CA PRO A 84 19.34 4.66 11.38
C PRO A 84 18.44 5.74 10.79
N ASN A 85 18.48 6.93 11.39
CA ASN A 85 17.73 8.08 10.91
C ASN A 85 18.23 8.55 9.54
N GLU A 86 17.32 8.68 8.58
CA GLU A 86 17.59 9.41 7.34
C GLU A 86 16.36 10.11 6.77
N PRO A 87 16.53 11.27 6.09
CA PRO A 87 15.44 11.88 5.34
C PRO A 87 15.02 10.96 4.20
N GLY A 88 13.72 10.83 3.98
CA GLY A 88 13.16 10.07 2.88
C GLY A 88 12.35 10.94 1.92
N VAL A 89 12.43 10.59 0.65
CA VAL A 89 11.59 11.13 -0.41
C VAL A 89 11.15 10.00 -1.33
N VAL A 90 9.88 10.04 -1.72
CA VAL A 90 9.34 9.13 -2.74
C VAL A 90 8.38 9.91 -3.64
N LEU A 91 8.63 9.89 -4.94
CA LEU A 91 7.66 10.29 -5.95
C LEU A 91 6.96 9.04 -6.47
N LEU A 92 5.64 9.01 -6.36
CA LEU A 92 4.80 7.93 -6.87
C LEU A 92 3.94 8.44 -8.01
N TYR A 93 3.86 7.65 -9.08
CA TYR A 93 2.94 7.88 -10.18
C TYR A 93 2.18 6.60 -10.49
N GLN A 94 0.88 6.71 -10.73
CA GLN A 94 0.02 5.60 -11.13
C GLN A 94 -0.92 6.05 -12.23
N VAL A 95 -1.11 5.17 -13.20
CA VAL A 95 -2.14 5.27 -14.22
C VAL A 95 -3.04 4.06 -14.14
N SER A 96 -4.36 4.30 -14.11
CA SER A 96 -5.39 3.25 -14.13
C SER A 96 -6.35 3.51 -15.28
N GLN A 97 -6.79 2.44 -15.96
CA GLN A 97 -7.76 2.50 -17.05
C GLN A 97 -9.02 1.77 -16.60
N ARG A 98 -10.07 2.50 -16.25
CA ARG A 98 -11.35 1.95 -15.76
C ARG A 98 -12.09 1.28 -16.90
N ALA A 99 -12.80 0.19 -16.59
CA ALA A 99 -13.72 -0.46 -17.52
C ALA A 99 -13.10 -0.83 -18.87
N PHE A 100 -11.81 -1.17 -18.89
CA PHE A 100 -11.11 -1.69 -20.07
C PHE A 100 -11.85 -2.90 -20.66
N GLY A 101 -12.51 -3.68 -19.80
CA GLY A 101 -13.62 -4.55 -20.16
C GLY A 101 -14.75 -4.35 -19.15
N GLN A 102 -15.99 -4.42 -19.60
CA GLN A 102 -17.17 -4.37 -18.73
C GLN A 102 -18.35 -5.14 -19.36
N GLY A 103 -19.29 -5.56 -18.52
CA GLY A 103 -20.53 -6.17 -19.00
C GLY A 103 -21.45 -6.58 -17.87
N ASP A 104 -22.52 -7.28 -18.26
CA ASP A 104 -23.51 -7.83 -17.35
C ASP A 104 -23.45 -9.35 -17.36
N LEU A 105 -23.44 -9.94 -16.17
CA LEU A 105 -23.45 -11.38 -15.96
C LEU A 105 -24.47 -11.73 -14.88
N LEU A 106 -25.56 -12.40 -15.27
CA LEU A 106 -26.62 -12.85 -14.36
C LEU A 106 -27.22 -11.69 -13.50
N GLY A 107 -27.33 -10.49 -14.09
CA GLY A 107 -27.83 -9.29 -13.38
C GLY A 107 -26.80 -8.57 -12.51
N LEU A 108 -25.54 -9.03 -12.50
CA LEU A 108 -24.41 -8.37 -11.86
C LEU A 108 -23.54 -7.67 -12.91
N ARG A 109 -23.07 -6.46 -12.61
CA ARG A 109 -22.10 -5.75 -13.45
C ARG A 109 -20.70 -6.21 -13.11
N TRP A 110 -19.87 -6.39 -14.13
CA TRP A 110 -18.45 -6.61 -13.94
C TRP A 110 -17.63 -5.56 -14.68
N ASP A 111 -16.44 -5.27 -14.17
CA ASP A 111 -15.43 -4.50 -14.89
C ASP A 111 -14.01 -5.03 -14.66
N LEU A 112 -13.12 -4.65 -15.57
CA LEU A 112 -11.68 -4.88 -15.53
C LEU A 112 -10.97 -3.53 -15.58
N THR A 113 -10.09 -3.30 -14.61
CA THR A 113 -9.30 -2.08 -14.47
C THR A 113 -7.82 -2.44 -14.41
N PRO A 114 -7.08 -2.42 -15.54
CA PRO A 114 -5.63 -2.50 -15.50
C PRO A 114 -5.01 -1.22 -14.96
N HIS A 115 -3.84 -1.35 -14.35
CA HIS A 115 -3.07 -0.24 -13.81
C HIS A 115 -1.57 -0.47 -13.93
N ALA A 116 -0.82 0.62 -14.03
CA ALA A 116 0.63 0.64 -13.96
C ALA A 116 1.07 1.73 -12.98
N SER A 117 2.13 1.48 -12.22
CA SER A 117 2.65 2.43 -11.25
C SER A 117 4.17 2.39 -11.15
N GLY A 118 4.73 3.48 -10.68
CA GLY A 118 6.15 3.62 -10.40
C GLY A 118 6.38 4.42 -9.13
N ALA A 119 7.40 4.04 -8.38
CA ALA A 119 7.95 4.82 -7.28
C ALA A 119 9.41 5.14 -7.60
N LEU A 120 9.84 6.36 -7.32
CA LEU A 120 11.21 6.82 -7.45
C LEU A 120 11.61 7.59 -6.20
N GLY A 121 12.65 7.11 -5.51
CA GLY A 121 13.05 7.69 -4.23
C GLY A 121 14.09 6.86 -3.49
N ASN A 122 14.63 7.43 -2.40
CA ASN A 122 15.60 6.74 -1.56
C ASN A 122 14.96 5.75 -0.58
N VAL A 123 13.64 5.84 -0.33
CA VAL A 123 12.91 4.83 0.47
C VAL A 123 12.47 3.66 -0.42
N PHE A 124 11.80 3.97 -1.53
CA PHE A 124 11.32 2.99 -2.51
C PHE A 124 11.65 3.44 -3.94
N THR A 125 12.19 2.51 -4.73
CA THR A 125 12.27 2.64 -6.21
C THR A 125 11.82 1.34 -6.85
N HIS A 126 10.71 1.38 -7.58
CA HIS A 126 10.16 0.20 -8.26
C HIS A 126 9.23 0.59 -9.40
N ALA A 127 8.96 -0.36 -10.29
CA ALA A 127 7.87 -0.32 -11.25
C ALA A 127 6.91 -1.46 -10.96
N ALA A 128 5.61 -1.25 -11.12
CA ALA A 128 4.60 -2.28 -10.97
C ALA A 128 3.51 -2.17 -12.04
N ALA A 129 2.89 -3.30 -12.36
CA ALA A 129 1.74 -3.38 -13.25
C ALA A 129 0.80 -4.48 -12.78
N GLY A 130 -0.49 -4.26 -12.94
CA GLY A 130 -1.50 -5.18 -12.46
C GLY A 130 -2.86 -4.94 -13.10
N ALA A 131 -3.83 -5.73 -12.66
CA ALA A 131 -5.22 -5.52 -13.03
C ALA A 131 -6.15 -5.98 -11.92
N THR A 132 -7.29 -5.30 -11.81
CA THR A 132 -8.37 -5.66 -10.88
C THR A 132 -9.62 -5.99 -11.68
N VAL A 133 -10.26 -7.10 -11.37
CA VAL A 133 -11.63 -7.41 -11.81
C VAL A 133 -12.58 -7.20 -10.65
N ARG A 134 -13.75 -6.63 -10.94
CA ARG A 134 -14.84 -6.47 -9.97
C ARG A 134 -16.12 -7.09 -10.51
N LEU A 135 -16.94 -7.59 -9.61
CA LEU A 135 -18.26 -8.15 -9.91
C LEU A 135 -19.23 -7.74 -8.80
N GLY A 136 -20.31 -7.05 -9.13
CA GLY A 136 -21.23 -6.54 -8.13
C GLY A 136 -22.54 -5.97 -8.65
N TRP A 137 -23.44 -5.67 -7.72
CA TRP A 137 -24.68 -4.96 -8.01
C TRP A 137 -24.48 -3.46 -7.79
N ARG A 138 -25.02 -2.63 -8.69
CA ARG A 138 -24.84 -1.17 -8.68
C ARG A 138 -23.38 -0.78 -8.49
N LEU A 139 -22.52 -1.39 -9.32
CA LEU A 139 -21.09 -1.18 -9.27
C LEU A 139 -20.78 0.32 -9.41
N PRO A 140 -20.11 0.94 -8.43
CA PRO A 140 -19.82 2.36 -8.47
C PRO A 140 -18.81 2.66 -9.58
N HIS A 141 -18.99 3.82 -10.24
CA HIS A 141 -18.13 4.26 -11.32
C HIS A 141 -16.83 4.87 -10.76
N ASP A 142 -15.99 4.02 -10.17
CA ASP A 142 -14.70 4.39 -9.56
C ASP A 142 -13.58 3.42 -9.99
N PHE A 143 -12.37 3.59 -9.44
CA PHE A 143 -11.17 2.84 -9.83
C PHE A 143 -10.86 1.66 -8.89
N GLY A 144 -11.83 1.22 -8.10
CA GLY A 144 -11.69 0.12 -7.15
C GLY A 144 -11.37 0.56 -5.73
N PRO A 145 -11.26 -0.41 -4.80
CA PRO A 145 -11.05 -0.14 -3.39
C PRO A 145 -9.59 0.26 -3.10
N PRO A 146 -9.34 1.00 -2.01
CA PRO A 146 -7.98 1.33 -1.57
C PRO A 146 -7.12 0.08 -1.42
N ARG A 147 -5.91 0.10 -1.98
CA ARG A 147 -4.92 -0.96 -1.82
C ARG A 147 -4.01 -0.67 -0.63
N ILE A 148 -3.53 -1.75 0.01
CA ILE A 148 -2.56 -1.67 1.11
C ILE A 148 -1.17 -1.36 0.53
N GLN A 149 -0.48 -0.40 1.14
CA GLN A 149 0.83 0.12 0.78
C GLN A 149 1.93 -0.97 0.65
N PRO A 150 3.02 -0.77 -0.12
CA PRO A 150 3.65 0.51 -0.49
C PRO A 150 3.13 1.20 -1.76
N GLY A 151 2.05 0.71 -2.37
CA GLY A 151 1.39 1.38 -3.49
C GLY A 151 0.59 2.62 -3.07
N LEU A 152 0.18 3.44 -4.05
CA LEU A 152 -0.76 4.52 -3.81
C LEU A 152 -2.09 3.92 -3.31
N PRO A 153 -2.68 4.44 -2.22
CA PRO A 153 -4.04 4.09 -1.88
C PRO A 153 -4.91 4.46 -3.09
N ALA A 154 -5.69 3.51 -3.60
CA ALA A 154 -6.65 3.82 -4.67
C ALA A 154 -7.51 4.99 -4.23
N SER A 155 -7.97 5.78 -5.21
CA SER A 155 -8.72 7.01 -4.95
C SER A 155 -9.77 6.76 -3.85
N GLY A 156 -9.60 7.41 -2.69
CA GLY A 156 -10.59 7.39 -1.62
C GLY A 156 -11.91 8.06 -2.03
N PHE A 157 -11.96 8.58 -3.26
CA PHE A 157 -13.12 9.17 -3.89
C PHE A 157 -13.97 8.08 -4.53
N PHE A 158 -15.20 7.96 -4.06
CA PHE A 158 -16.24 7.20 -4.74
C PHE A 158 -17.47 8.04 -4.95
N ARG A 159 -18.19 7.76 -6.05
CA ARG A 159 -19.55 8.26 -6.21
C ARG A 159 -20.51 7.29 -5.55
N PRO A 160 -21.42 7.76 -4.67
CA PRO A 160 -22.47 6.92 -4.11
C PRO A 160 -23.25 6.20 -5.22
N PRO A 161 -23.57 4.90 -5.06
CA PRO A 161 -24.36 4.18 -6.04
C PRO A 161 -25.78 4.75 -6.13
N GLU A 162 -26.35 4.73 -7.34
CA GLU A 162 -27.76 5.12 -7.55
C GLU A 162 -28.68 4.23 -6.69
N GLY A 163 -29.47 4.85 -5.81
CA GLY A 163 -30.37 4.15 -4.89
C GLY A 163 -29.74 3.75 -3.54
N GLY A 164 -28.61 4.35 -3.14
CA GLY A 164 -28.13 4.37 -1.75
C GLY A 164 -27.46 3.10 -1.23
N ILE A 165 -27.51 1.98 -1.95
CA ILE A 165 -26.78 0.75 -1.58
C ILE A 165 -26.21 0.05 -2.80
N GLY A 166 -24.95 -0.38 -2.70
CA GLY A 166 -24.23 -1.12 -3.72
C GLY A 166 -23.16 -2.00 -3.09
N GLY A 167 -22.76 -3.06 -3.79
CA GLY A 167 -21.77 -3.98 -3.28
C GLY A 167 -21.09 -4.75 -4.38
N TYR A 168 -19.81 -5.06 -4.17
CA TYR A 168 -19.01 -5.81 -5.13
C TYR A 168 -17.95 -6.67 -4.46
N LEU A 169 -17.65 -7.78 -5.13
CA LEU A 169 -16.43 -8.55 -4.92
C LEU A 169 -15.37 -8.05 -5.88
N PHE A 170 -14.11 -8.17 -5.49
CA PHE A 170 -12.99 -7.83 -6.36
C PHE A 170 -11.83 -8.80 -6.17
N ALA A 171 -11.08 -9.02 -7.23
CA ALA A 171 -9.83 -9.75 -7.22
C ALA A 171 -8.85 -9.10 -8.18
N GLY A 172 -7.56 -9.12 -7.86
CA GLY A 172 -6.55 -8.54 -8.72
C GLY A 172 -5.17 -9.13 -8.49
N VAL A 173 -4.31 -8.93 -9.47
CA VAL A 173 -2.91 -9.35 -9.44
C VAL A 173 -2.03 -8.13 -9.73
N GLU A 174 -0.86 -8.07 -9.12
CA GLU A 174 0.15 -7.05 -9.39
C GLU A 174 1.55 -7.68 -9.39
N GLY A 175 2.32 -7.44 -10.45
CA GLY A 175 3.74 -7.74 -10.49
C GLY A 175 4.55 -6.47 -10.22
N ARG A 176 5.63 -6.57 -9.45
CA ARG A 176 6.53 -5.46 -9.10
C ARG A 176 7.99 -5.81 -9.33
N ALA A 177 8.70 -4.95 -10.05
CA ALA A 177 10.14 -4.95 -10.20
C ALA A 177 10.76 -3.94 -9.22
N VAL A 178 11.43 -4.43 -8.18
CA VAL A 178 11.97 -3.66 -7.05
C VAL A 178 13.46 -3.40 -7.24
N ALA A 179 13.81 -2.14 -7.49
CA ALA A 179 15.20 -1.69 -7.56
C ALA A 179 15.73 -1.27 -6.18
N ARG A 180 14.91 -0.54 -5.41
CA ARG A 180 15.24 -0.10 -4.04
C ARG A 180 14.07 -0.30 -3.08
N ASN A 181 14.37 -0.86 -1.93
CA ASN A 181 13.53 -0.88 -0.75
C ASN A 181 14.45 -0.75 0.46
N ILE A 182 14.49 0.42 1.09
CA ILE A 182 15.38 0.70 2.21
C ILE A 182 15.23 -0.30 3.37
N PHE A 183 14.02 -0.85 3.57
CA PHE A 183 13.72 -1.85 4.60
C PHE A 183 14.27 -3.23 4.30
N LEU A 184 14.91 -3.42 3.14
CA LEU A 184 15.64 -4.63 2.76
C LEU A 184 17.09 -4.29 2.40
N ASP A 185 17.33 -3.20 1.68
CA ASP A 185 18.64 -2.81 1.17
C ASP A 185 19.51 -2.08 2.20
N GLY A 186 18.91 -1.60 3.29
CA GLY A 186 19.57 -0.74 4.26
C GLY A 186 19.61 0.74 3.84
N SER A 187 20.06 1.55 4.80
CA SER A 187 20.20 3.01 4.72
C SER A 187 20.98 3.46 3.48
N THR A 188 20.58 4.61 2.95
CA THR A 188 21.19 5.26 1.78
C THR A 188 22.50 5.96 2.13
N PHE A 189 22.60 6.50 3.35
CA PHE A 189 23.66 7.45 3.73
C PHE A 189 24.63 6.91 4.79
N ALA A 190 24.37 5.71 5.31
CA ALA A 190 25.15 5.08 6.37
C ALA A 190 25.04 3.56 6.30
N ASP A 191 26.09 2.87 6.74
CA ASP A 191 26.07 1.41 6.87
C ASP A 191 25.00 0.97 7.87
N SER A 192 24.26 -0.07 7.52
CA SER A 192 23.17 -0.62 8.33
C SER A 192 22.85 -2.05 7.92
N ARG A 193 21.93 -2.69 8.65
CA ARG A 193 21.47 -4.05 8.29
C ARG A 193 20.78 -4.03 6.93
N SER A 194 21.08 -5.04 6.13
CA SER A 194 20.45 -5.31 4.85
C SER A 194 20.31 -6.82 4.67
N VAL A 195 19.37 -7.20 3.80
CA VAL A 195 19.08 -8.58 3.44
C VAL A 195 18.91 -8.70 1.94
N GLU A 196 19.17 -9.89 1.42
CA GLU A 196 18.88 -10.19 0.02
C GLU A 196 17.39 -10.05 -0.26
N LYS A 197 17.04 -9.26 -1.27
CA LYS A 197 15.65 -9.03 -1.69
C LYS A 197 15.33 -9.79 -2.97
N LYS A 198 14.07 -10.20 -3.11
CA LYS A 198 13.53 -10.60 -4.41
C LYS A 198 13.30 -9.34 -5.25
N THR A 199 13.91 -9.28 -6.42
CA THR A 199 13.77 -8.16 -7.36
C THR A 199 12.44 -8.19 -8.11
N LEU A 200 11.82 -9.37 -8.23
CA LEU A 200 10.48 -9.55 -8.78
C LEU A 200 9.57 -10.12 -7.69
N VAL A 201 8.47 -9.41 -7.43
CA VAL A 201 7.45 -9.81 -6.45
C VAL A 201 6.09 -9.81 -7.14
N GLY A 202 5.25 -10.79 -6.82
CA GLY A 202 3.86 -10.86 -7.29
C GLY A 202 2.92 -10.83 -6.09
N ASP A 203 1.92 -9.97 -6.14
CA ASP A 203 0.86 -9.88 -5.15
C ASP A 203 -0.46 -10.35 -5.79
N LEU A 204 -1.20 -11.22 -5.11
CA LEU A 204 -2.61 -11.54 -5.41
C LEU A 204 -3.45 -10.92 -4.31
N TYR A 205 -4.54 -10.26 -4.65
CA TYR A 205 -5.48 -9.73 -3.65
C TYR A 205 -6.92 -9.99 -4.03
N THR A 206 -7.74 -10.11 -3.01
CA THR A 206 -9.18 -10.32 -3.14
C THR A 206 -9.91 -9.66 -1.98
N GLY A 207 -11.18 -9.36 -2.16
CA GLY A 207 -11.96 -8.73 -1.12
C GLY A 207 -13.37 -8.39 -1.54
N PHE A 208 -14.02 -7.59 -0.69
CA PHE A 208 -15.35 -7.09 -0.93
C PHE A 208 -15.48 -5.64 -0.48
N ALA A 209 -16.41 -4.92 -1.08
CA ALA A 209 -16.82 -3.61 -0.62
C ALA A 209 -18.33 -3.47 -0.64
N VAL A 210 -18.86 -2.80 0.36
CA VAL A 210 -20.27 -2.43 0.49
C VAL A 210 -20.33 -0.93 0.69
N THR A 211 -21.13 -0.27 -0.13
CA THR A 211 -21.40 1.17 -0.01
C THR A 211 -22.84 1.36 0.39
N VAL A 212 -23.06 2.11 1.47
CA VAL A 212 -24.37 2.54 1.97
C VAL A 212 -24.32 4.06 2.06
N ASP A 213 -25.07 4.72 1.18
CA ASP A 213 -25.10 6.17 0.99
C ASP A 213 -23.69 6.77 0.83
N GLY A 214 -23.28 7.61 1.79
CA GLY A 214 -21.95 8.23 1.82
C GLY A 214 -20.88 7.41 2.54
N MET A 215 -21.18 6.19 2.98
CA MET A 215 -20.25 5.31 3.70
C MET A 215 -19.86 4.11 2.86
N ARG A 216 -18.57 3.79 2.85
CA ARG A 216 -18.05 2.57 2.21
C ARG A 216 -17.25 1.75 3.21
N PHE A 217 -17.60 0.49 3.33
CA PHE A 217 -16.83 -0.53 4.02
C PHE A 217 -16.13 -1.39 2.98
N ALA A 218 -14.83 -1.61 3.16
CA ALA A 218 -14.05 -2.48 2.29
C ALA A 218 -13.14 -3.37 3.13
N TYR A 219 -13.01 -4.62 2.71
CA TYR A 219 -12.06 -5.58 3.25
C TYR A 219 -11.20 -6.10 2.10
N THR A 220 -9.88 -6.08 2.30
CA THR A 220 -8.90 -6.55 1.31
C THR A 220 -7.98 -7.56 1.98
N HIS A 221 -7.83 -8.73 1.37
CA HIS A 221 -6.86 -9.74 1.74
C HIS A 221 -5.78 -9.83 0.66
N VAL A 222 -4.50 -9.82 1.05
CA VAL A 222 -3.35 -9.80 0.14
C VAL A 222 -2.47 -11.02 0.40
N PHE A 223 -2.16 -11.76 -0.65
CA PHE A 223 -1.20 -12.86 -0.70
C PHE A 223 0.07 -12.35 -1.41
N ARG A 224 1.24 -12.57 -0.79
CA ARG A 224 2.55 -12.15 -1.28
C ARG A 224 3.56 -13.29 -1.13
#